data_AF-A0A353BFA0-F1
#
_entry.id   AF-A0A353BFA0-F1
#
_cell.length_a   1.000
_cell.length_b   1.000
_cell.length_c   1.000
_cell.angle_alpha   90.00
_cell.angle_beta   90.00
_cell.angle_gamma   90.00
#
_symmetry.space_group_name_H-M   'P 1'
#
loop_
_entity.id
_entity.type
_entity.pdbx_description
1 polymer ?
#
loop_
_entity_poly.entity_id
_entity_poly.type
_entity_poly.pdbx_seq_one_letter_code
_entity_poly.pdbx_strand_id
1 'polypeptide(L)'
;MILLSIKRLAVVSAVLFFSGQIQAAGPLRVYVLVGQSNMQGHAHIRTLAHLGMSEETRGTLEKIQSDDGQPRVFDDVCISYLSRDGVKTGPLSVGYGANEEKIGPELMFGIRMHELSGEPILLIKAAWGGKSLNTDFRPPSAGEYVFAPEAIARLEKQGKDVAQIKEQRREATGVYYRQTIDHVKKTLASIEEIHPAYSADAGYELAGLVWFQGWNDMVDSGTYPLRGQPGGYAAYSEVLKHLIADFRRDLGSPELPFVVGVLGVGGPTELYGPSQQRYLSTHQGFRDAMAAPASDPDLDKVAAVLTEKCWDRKLDELVELSGRVRGEARKLARAEDLQSAVNVLFKEEGNADQALTRVAELQASKQLQKALTDAMLAKELSESERKLLEIGVSNGGYHYLGSSKIMTCIGKSFADAMWKLRQ
;
A
#
# COMPACT_ATOMS: atom_id res chain seq x y z
N MET A 1 91.43 15.94 -13.31
CA MET A 1 90.45 16.40 -14.32
C MET A 1 89.30 15.42 -14.32
N ILE A 2 88.07 15.94 -14.25
CA ILE A 2 86.77 15.27 -14.48
C ILE A 2 86.15 14.52 -13.28
N LEU A 3 85.06 15.15 -12.82
CA LEU A 3 84.05 14.74 -11.85
C LEU A 3 83.37 13.41 -12.20
N LEU A 4 82.88 12.70 -11.18
CA LEU A 4 81.52 12.13 -11.24
C LEU A 4 80.92 12.01 -9.83
N SER A 5 79.89 12.82 -9.61
CA SER A 5 79.12 12.98 -8.38
C SER A 5 78.02 11.91 -8.33
N ILE A 6 78.08 11.00 -7.36
CA ILE A 6 77.00 10.03 -7.09
C ILE A 6 76.03 10.66 -6.07
N LYS A 7 74.90 11.18 -6.56
CA LYS A 7 73.78 11.60 -5.70
C LYS A 7 73.03 10.33 -5.25
N ARG A 8 73.01 10.06 -3.95
CA ARG A 8 72.12 9.05 -3.34
C ARG A 8 70.69 9.59 -3.35
N LEU A 9 69.82 8.99 -4.15
CA LEU A 9 68.39 9.25 -4.15
C LEU A 9 67.75 8.37 -3.06
N ALA A 10 67.43 8.94 -1.91
CA ALA A 10 66.62 8.28 -0.90
C ALA A 10 65.15 8.36 -1.32
N VAL A 11 64.57 7.24 -1.76
CA VAL A 11 63.13 7.13 -2.02
C VAL A 11 62.45 6.90 -0.66
N VAL A 12 61.86 7.95 -0.10
CA VAL A 12 60.97 7.85 1.05
C VAL A 12 59.58 7.52 0.51
N SER A 13 59.18 6.24 0.57
CA SER A 13 57.80 5.84 0.33
C SER A 13 56.95 6.26 1.52
N ALA A 14 56.26 7.39 1.40
CA ALA A 14 55.21 7.78 2.33
C ALA A 14 53.99 6.86 2.12
N VAL A 15 53.84 5.86 2.98
CA VAL A 15 52.60 5.09 3.09
C VAL A 15 51.57 5.98 3.78
N LEU A 16 50.72 6.61 2.99
CA LEU A 16 49.51 7.27 3.47
C LEU A 16 48.54 6.18 3.95
N PHE A 17 48.57 5.89 5.25
CA PHE A 17 47.47 5.19 5.90
C PHE A 17 46.24 6.11 5.84
N PHE A 18 45.34 5.84 4.91
CA PHE A 18 43.96 6.27 5.05
C PHE A 18 43.35 5.47 6.20
N SER A 19 43.51 5.99 7.41
CA SER A 19 42.61 5.66 8.51
C SER A 19 41.25 6.22 8.12
N GLY A 20 40.45 5.40 7.42
CA GLY A 20 39.02 5.64 7.32
C GLY A 20 38.52 5.81 8.75
N GLN A 21 38.02 7.01 9.08
CA GLN A 21 37.27 7.19 10.30
C GLN A 21 36.07 6.25 10.18
N ILE A 22 36.11 5.12 10.89
CA ILE A 22 34.91 4.34 11.16
C ILE A 22 34.06 5.27 12.02
N GLN A 23 33.17 6.00 11.38
CA GLN A 23 32.13 6.71 12.09
C GLN A 23 31.39 5.65 12.89
N ALA A 24 31.39 5.78 14.22
CA ALA A 24 30.66 4.87 15.08
C ALA A 24 29.21 4.84 14.56
N ALA A 25 28.76 3.67 14.11
CA ALA A 25 27.41 3.50 13.59
C ALA A 25 26.44 3.99 14.68
N GLY A 26 25.63 4.98 14.34
CA GLY A 26 24.56 5.45 15.24
C GLY A 26 23.56 4.33 15.55
N PRO A 27 22.61 4.57 16.47
CA PRO A 27 21.59 3.57 16.78
C PRO A 27 20.84 3.14 15.52
N LEU A 28 20.51 1.85 15.42
CA LEU A 28 19.70 1.32 14.33
C LEU A 28 18.33 2.02 14.31
N ARG A 29 17.89 2.50 13.14
CA ARG A 29 16.57 3.14 13.02
C ARG A 29 15.48 2.08 12.84
N VAL A 30 14.48 2.11 13.71
CA VAL A 30 13.35 1.18 13.66
C VAL A 30 12.07 1.92 13.29
N TYR A 31 11.39 1.46 12.24
CA TYR A 31 10.08 1.98 11.83
C TYR A 31 9.02 0.90 11.89
N VAL A 32 7.85 1.25 12.43
CA VAL A 32 6.72 0.31 12.53
C VAL A 32 5.69 0.63 11.43
N LEU A 33 5.28 -0.38 10.67
CA LEU A 33 4.31 -0.26 9.58
C LEU A 33 3.07 -1.10 9.91
N VAL A 34 1.94 -0.46 10.20
CA VAL A 34 0.72 -1.13 10.69
C VAL A 34 -0.46 -0.83 9.79
N GLY A 35 -1.31 -1.81 9.54
CA GLY A 35 -2.60 -1.55 8.90
C GLY A 35 -3.32 -2.76 8.34
N GLN A 36 -4.15 -2.53 7.32
CA GLN A 36 -4.92 -3.61 6.66
C GLN A 36 -4.33 -4.01 5.30
N SER A 37 -5.16 -4.51 4.36
CA SER A 37 -4.74 -5.00 3.04
C SER A 37 -3.90 -4.02 2.21
N ASN A 38 -4.12 -2.71 2.34
CA ASN A 38 -3.32 -1.70 1.63
C ASN A 38 -1.93 -1.50 2.26
N MET A 39 -1.78 -1.67 3.57
CA MET A 39 -0.46 -1.80 4.21
C MET A 39 0.18 -3.16 3.91
N GLN A 40 -0.61 -4.25 3.87
CA GLN A 40 -0.08 -5.55 3.44
C GLN A 40 0.57 -5.45 2.07
N GLY A 41 -0.08 -4.76 1.12
CA GLY A 41 0.43 -4.58 -0.22
C GLY A 41 -0.15 -5.58 -1.20
N HIS A 42 -0.99 -5.08 -2.11
CA HIS A 42 -1.66 -5.89 -3.11
C HIS A 42 -1.23 -5.57 -4.55
N ALA A 43 -0.19 -4.74 -4.70
CA ALA A 43 0.41 -4.45 -5.98
C ALA A 43 1.30 -5.60 -6.42
N HIS A 44 1.02 -6.18 -7.58
CA HIS A 44 1.79 -7.31 -8.09
C HIS A 44 3.11 -6.80 -8.70
N ILE A 45 4.22 -7.52 -8.51
CA ILE A 45 5.57 -7.14 -8.97
C ILE A 45 5.58 -6.83 -10.47
N ARG A 46 4.88 -7.62 -11.30
CA ARG A 46 4.69 -7.34 -12.74
C ARG A 46 4.22 -5.91 -13.08
N THR A 47 3.53 -5.21 -12.17
CA THR A 47 3.09 -3.84 -12.40
C THR A 47 4.16 -2.77 -12.14
N LEU A 48 5.36 -3.17 -11.71
CA LEU A 48 6.54 -2.29 -11.68
C LEU A 48 6.88 -1.76 -13.08
N ALA A 49 6.62 -2.53 -14.13
CA ALA A 49 6.85 -2.09 -15.51
C ALA A 49 6.10 -0.79 -15.86
N HIS A 50 4.98 -0.49 -15.19
CA HIS A 50 4.28 0.77 -15.35
C HIS A 50 5.13 1.99 -14.94
N LEU A 51 6.00 1.86 -13.92
CA LEU A 51 6.91 2.93 -13.52
C LEU A 51 7.88 3.32 -14.65
N GLY A 52 8.21 2.39 -15.55
CA GLY A 52 9.11 2.62 -16.68
C GLY A 52 8.45 3.30 -17.88
N MET A 53 7.12 3.50 -17.87
CA MET A 53 6.40 4.11 -18.99
C MET A 53 6.52 5.63 -19.06
N SER A 54 6.93 6.30 -17.97
CA SER A 54 7.14 7.75 -17.96
C SER A 54 8.53 8.10 -17.41
N GLU A 55 9.09 9.19 -17.93
CA GLU A 55 10.38 9.71 -17.48
C GLU A 55 10.37 10.09 -16.00
N GLU A 56 9.25 10.60 -15.51
CA GLU A 56 9.05 11.01 -14.11
C GLU A 56 9.23 9.84 -13.12
N THR A 57 8.73 8.65 -13.45
CA THR A 57 8.77 7.49 -12.55
C THR A 57 9.88 6.50 -12.87
N ARG A 58 10.62 6.70 -13.96
CA ARG A 58 11.73 5.83 -14.36
C ARG A 58 12.82 5.74 -13.28
N GLY A 59 13.20 6.87 -12.69
CA GLY A 59 14.15 6.88 -11.56
C GLY A 59 13.64 6.15 -10.32
N THR A 60 12.31 6.02 -10.15
CA THR A 60 11.72 5.19 -9.08
C THR A 60 11.87 3.70 -9.40
N LEU A 61 11.73 3.31 -10.67
CA LEU A 61 11.95 1.92 -11.10
C LEU A 61 13.40 1.49 -10.94
N GLU A 62 14.35 2.34 -11.34
CA GLU A 62 15.80 2.09 -11.25
C GLU A 62 16.28 1.86 -9.80
N LYS A 63 15.55 2.43 -8.82
CA LYS A 63 15.77 2.15 -7.40
C LYS A 63 15.26 0.79 -6.95
N ILE A 64 14.25 0.23 -7.61
CA ILE A 64 13.62 -1.04 -7.19
C ILE A 64 14.23 -2.23 -7.92
N GLN A 65 14.62 -2.06 -9.18
CA GLN A 65 15.15 -3.11 -10.03
C GLN A 65 16.50 -2.71 -10.64
N SER A 66 17.34 -3.70 -10.90
CA SER A 66 18.55 -3.56 -11.70
C SER A 66 18.22 -3.48 -13.20
N ASP A 67 19.22 -3.15 -14.01
CA ASP A 67 19.07 -2.92 -15.45
C ASP A 67 18.57 -4.16 -16.21
N ASP A 68 18.78 -5.35 -15.66
CA ASP A 68 18.28 -6.65 -16.16
C ASP A 68 16.85 -6.97 -15.71
N GLY A 69 16.20 -6.07 -14.97
CA GLY A 69 14.84 -6.22 -14.46
C GLY A 69 14.73 -7.04 -13.17
N GLN A 70 15.84 -7.52 -12.59
CA GLN A 70 15.80 -8.23 -11.32
C GLN A 70 15.53 -7.27 -10.15
N PRO A 71 14.71 -7.66 -9.16
CA PRO A 71 14.56 -6.88 -7.94
C PRO A 71 15.88 -6.67 -7.20
N ARG A 72 16.14 -5.45 -6.76
CA ARG A 72 17.27 -5.14 -5.87
C ARG A 72 17.01 -5.67 -4.46
N VAL A 73 18.09 -5.97 -3.75
CA VAL A 73 18.09 -6.36 -2.34
C VAL A 73 18.86 -5.30 -1.56
N PHE A 74 18.31 -4.87 -0.43
CA PHE A 74 18.88 -3.84 0.44
C PHE A 74 19.31 -4.46 1.77
N ASP A 75 20.59 -4.80 1.89
CA ASP A 75 21.12 -5.47 3.09
C ASP A 75 21.12 -4.57 4.34
N ASP A 76 21.26 -3.25 4.14
CA ASP A 76 21.18 -2.23 5.21
C ASP A 76 19.75 -1.85 5.59
N VAL A 77 18.74 -2.48 4.97
CA VAL A 77 17.34 -2.30 5.32
C VAL A 77 16.72 -3.67 5.53
N CYS A 78 16.56 -4.12 6.78
CA CYS A 78 15.89 -5.38 7.07
C CYS A 78 14.41 -5.16 7.40
N ILE A 79 13.60 -6.21 7.23
CA ILE A 79 12.18 -6.21 7.59
C ILE A 79 11.82 -7.46 8.42
N SER A 80 10.97 -7.26 9.42
CA SER A 80 10.27 -8.31 10.17
C SER A 80 8.76 -8.12 9.98
N TYR A 81 8.15 -8.95 9.13
CA TYR A 81 6.75 -8.84 8.74
C TYR A 81 5.89 -9.94 9.34
N LEU A 82 4.99 -9.56 10.27
CA LEU A 82 3.92 -10.43 10.77
C LEU A 82 2.67 -10.33 9.89
N SER A 83 2.24 -11.46 9.34
CA SER A 83 1.05 -11.61 8.50
C SER A 83 0.12 -12.71 9.06
N ARG A 84 -0.85 -13.18 8.25
CA ARG A 84 -1.67 -14.36 8.62
C ARG A 84 -0.87 -15.66 8.52
N ASP A 85 0.17 -15.69 7.70
CA ASP A 85 0.95 -16.89 7.40
C ASP A 85 2.18 -17.02 8.32
N GLY A 86 2.27 -16.16 9.34
CA GLY A 86 3.38 -16.11 10.29
C GLY A 86 4.30 -14.90 10.07
N VAL A 87 5.51 -14.98 10.63
CA VAL A 87 6.54 -13.96 10.54
C VAL A 87 7.49 -14.29 9.40
N LYS A 88 7.75 -13.31 8.52
CA LYS A 88 8.79 -13.36 7.47
C LYS A 88 9.85 -12.30 7.77
N THR A 89 11.12 -12.68 7.78
CA THR A 89 12.26 -11.78 8.02
C THR A 89 13.23 -11.75 6.85
N GLY A 90 14.08 -10.74 6.76
CA GLY A 90 15.19 -10.68 5.79
C GLY A 90 15.49 -9.27 5.29
N PRO A 91 16.45 -9.13 4.36
CA PRO A 91 16.75 -7.86 3.71
C PRO A 91 15.56 -7.39 2.87
N LEU A 92 15.38 -6.08 2.76
CA LEU A 92 14.26 -5.50 2.05
C LEU A 92 14.44 -5.78 0.55
N SER A 93 13.38 -6.32 -0.04
CA SER A 93 13.21 -6.48 -1.48
C SER A 93 11.70 -6.55 -1.76
N VAL A 94 11.34 -6.91 -2.98
CA VAL A 94 9.96 -7.31 -3.30
C VAL A 94 9.57 -8.59 -2.53
N GLY A 95 8.27 -8.89 -2.45
CA GLY A 95 7.79 -10.14 -1.84
C GLY A 95 7.51 -10.09 -0.34
N TYR A 96 7.50 -8.88 0.23
CA TYR A 96 6.94 -8.58 1.56
C TYR A 96 5.52 -7.98 1.48
N GLY A 97 4.85 -8.16 0.34
CA GLY A 97 3.44 -7.84 0.14
C GLY A 97 2.49 -8.86 0.77
N ALA A 98 1.23 -8.89 0.31
CA ALA A 98 0.24 -9.89 0.73
C ALA A 98 0.60 -11.33 0.34
N ASN A 99 1.54 -11.51 -0.58
CA ASN A 99 2.26 -12.75 -0.89
C ASN A 99 3.61 -12.40 -1.52
N GLU A 100 4.39 -13.41 -1.90
CA GLU A 100 5.76 -13.23 -2.43
C GLU A 100 5.82 -12.55 -3.81
N GLU A 101 4.68 -12.48 -4.52
CA GLU A 101 4.58 -11.82 -5.82
C GLU A 101 4.09 -10.37 -5.71
N LYS A 102 3.96 -9.85 -4.49
CA LYS A 102 3.37 -8.54 -4.23
C LYS A 102 4.28 -7.65 -3.39
N ILE A 103 3.99 -6.36 -3.49
CA ILE A 103 4.60 -5.30 -2.71
C ILE A 103 3.52 -4.44 -2.06
N GLY A 104 3.85 -3.86 -0.91
CA GLY A 104 3.12 -2.77 -0.29
C GLY A 104 3.94 -1.49 -0.23
N PRO A 105 3.53 -0.54 0.61
CA PRO A 105 4.25 0.71 0.75
C PRO A 105 5.61 0.52 1.44
N GLU A 106 5.86 -0.63 2.09
CA GLU A 106 7.10 -0.93 2.81
C GLU A 106 8.33 -0.82 1.92
N LEU A 107 8.23 -1.22 0.65
CA LEU A 107 9.36 -1.28 -0.26
C LEU A 107 9.91 0.12 -0.51
N MET A 108 9.08 1.02 -1.05
CA MET A 108 9.53 2.38 -1.34
C MET A 108 9.70 3.21 -0.06
N PHE A 109 8.98 2.91 1.02
CA PHE A 109 9.22 3.54 2.31
C PHE A 109 10.64 3.26 2.81
N GLY A 110 11.05 1.98 2.87
CA GLY A 110 12.37 1.60 3.34
C GLY A 110 13.51 2.14 2.46
N ILE A 111 13.38 2.01 1.13
CA ILE A 111 14.33 2.60 0.18
C ILE A 111 14.49 4.10 0.42
N ARG A 112 13.37 4.83 0.49
CA ARG A 112 13.40 6.28 0.62
C ARG A 112 13.94 6.73 1.97
N MET A 113 13.59 6.05 3.06
CA MET A 113 14.13 6.38 4.38
C MET A 113 15.63 6.14 4.45
N HIS A 114 16.13 5.06 3.85
CA HIS A 114 17.57 4.78 3.79
C HIS A 114 18.33 5.84 2.99
N GLU A 115 17.79 6.27 1.84
CA GLU A 115 18.39 7.37 1.06
C GLU A 115 18.45 8.70 1.83
N LEU A 116 17.44 8.97 2.66
CA LEU A 116 17.35 10.21 3.42
C LEU A 116 18.27 10.20 4.64
N SER A 117 18.39 9.06 5.33
CA SER A 117 19.19 8.96 6.56
C SER A 117 20.65 8.60 6.32
N GLY A 118 20.95 7.76 5.32
CA GLY A 118 22.24 7.09 5.17
C GLY A 118 22.55 6.10 6.30
N GLU A 119 21.53 5.72 7.09
CA GLU A 119 21.65 4.85 8.27
C GLU A 119 21.01 3.48 7.99
N PRO A 120 21.46 2.40 8.69
CA PRO A 120 20.80 1.11 8.63
C PRO A 120 19.39 1.18 9.25
N ILE A 121 18.46 0.41 8.70
CA ILE A 121 17.03 0.47 9.04
C ILE A 121 16.45 -0.92 9.30
N LEU A 122 15.65 -1.03 10.35
CA LEU A 122 14.73 -2.15 10.56
C LEU A 122 13.28 -1.70 10.39
N LEU A 123 12.57 -2.36 9.48
CA LEU A 123 11.12 -2.24 9.35
C LEU A 123 10.44 -3.34 10.17
N ILE A 124 9.51 -2.98 11.04
CA ILE A 124 8.64 -3.93 11.73
C ILE A 124 7.23 -3.76 11.17
N LYS A 125 6.79 -4.71 10.35
CA LYS A 125 5.50 -4.65 9.66
C LYS A 125 4.50 -5.59 10.32
N ALA A 126 3.27 -5.12 10.54
CA ALA A 126 2.16 -5.90 11.04
C ALA A 126 0.88 -5.51 10.28
N ALA A 127 0.40 -6.38 9.38
CA ALA A 127 -0.71 -6.01 8.51
C ALA A 127 -1.59 -7.18 8.09
N TRP A 128 -2.91 -6.96 8.12
CA TRP A 128 -3.91 -7.99 7.86
C TRP A 128 -5.10 -7.48 7.03
N GLY A 129 -5.43 -8.17 5.94
CA GLY A 129 -6.65 -7.88 5.19
C GLY A 129 -7.92 -8.01 6.05
N GLY A 130 -8.89 -7.13 5.80
CA GLY A 130 -10.22 -7.22 6.39
C GLY A 130 -10.33 -6.81 7.86
N LYS A 131 -9.44 -5.93 8.36
CA LYS A 131 -9.41 -5.47 9.74
C LYS A 131 -9.85 -4.02 9.90
N SER A 132 -10.60 -3.74 10.96
CA SER A 132 -11.12 -2.40 11.29
C SER A 132 -10.40 -1.78 12.50
N LEU A 133 -10.41 -0.45 12.56
CA LEU A 133 -10.04 0.29 13.75
C LEU A 133 -11.12 0.15 14.83
N ASN A 134 -12.40 0.16 14.44
CA ASN A 134 -13.49 0.08 15.39
C ASN A 134 -13.48 -1.20 16.26
N THR A 135 -12.86 -2.29 15.79
CA THR A 135 -12.84 -3.59 16.48
C THR A 135 -11.43 -4.17 16.57
N ASP A 136 -10.86 -4.61 15.45
CA ASP A 136 -9.68 -5.48 15.45
C ASP A 136 -8.44 -4.79 16.05
N PHE A 137 -8.26 -3.51 15.69
CA PHE A 137 -7.19 -2.65 16.19
C PHE A 137 -7.64 -1.69 17.29
N ARG A 138 -8.86 -1.88 17.85
CA ARG A 138 -9.38 -0.97 18.86
C ARG A 138 -8.42 -0.94 20.07
N PRO A 139 -7.83 0.22 20.41
CA PRO A 139 -6.87 0.33 21.50
C PRO A 139 -7.59 0.25 22.85
N PRO A 140 -6.92 -0.26 23.91
CA PRO A 140 -7.51 -0.37 25.24
C PRO A 140 -8.13 0.93 25.78
N SER A 141 -7.47 2.09 25.59
CA SER A 141 -7.97 3.36 26.12
C SER A 141 -9.24 3.88 25.45
N ALA A 142 -9.62 3.36 24.27
CA ALA A 142 -10.90 3.65 23.63
C ALA A 142 -12.08 2.90 24.26
N GLY A 143 -11.83 2.03 25.24
CA GLY A 143 -12.87 1.19 25.87
C GLY A 143 -13.42 0.12 24.93
N GLU A 144 -14.53 -0.50 25.32
CA GLU A 144 -15.18 -1.55 24.53
C GLU A 144 -15.88 -1.00 23.27
N TYR A 145 -16.09 -1.86 22.27
CA TYR A 145 -16.95 -1.51 21.15
C TYR A 145 -18.41 -1.43 21.61
N VAL A 146 -19.07 -0.32 21.30
CA VAL A 146 -20.49 -0.09 21.64
C VAL A 146 -21.35 -0.18 20.39
N PHE A 147 -22.35 -1.05 20.41
CA PHE A 147 -23.32 -1.16 19.31
C PHE A 147 -24.34 -0.02 19.39
N ALA A 148 -24.56 0.66 18.27
CA ALA A 148 -25.66 1.62 18.15
C ALA A 148 -27.03 0.93 18.36
N PRO A 149 -28.00 1.58 19.03
CA PRO A 149 -29.34 1.01 19.24
C PRO A 149 -30.02 0.56 17.94
N GLU A 150 -29.85 1.31 16.86
CA GLU A 150 -30.41 1.00 15.54
C GLU A 150 -29.75 -0.24 14.93
N ALA A 151 -28.46 -0.46 15.19
CA ALA A 151 -27.76 -1.66 14.75
C ALA A 151 -28.27 -2.90 15.50
N ILE A 152 -28.55 -2.77 16.79
CA ILE A 152 -29.18 -3.84 17.60
C ILE A 152 -30.57 -4.17 17.04
N ALA A 153 -31.43 -3.16 16.87
CA ALA A 153 -32.78 -3.34 16.34
C ALA A 153 -32.78 -4.02 14.95
N ARG A 154 -31.81 -3.68 14.09
CA ARG A 154 -31.65 -4.33 12.78
C ARG A 154 -31.25 -5.80 12.90
N LEU A 155 -30.36 -6.15 13.82
CA LEU A 155 -29.96 -7.54 14.06
C LEU A 155 -31.13 -8.36 14.58
N GLU A 156 -31.91 -7.81 15.52
CA GLU A 156 -33.12 -8.45 16.05
C GLU A 156 -34.16 -8.70 14.95
N LYS A 157 -34.41 -7.69 14.09
CA LYS A 157 -35.30 -7.83 12.94
C LYS A 157 -34.84 -8.90 11.93
N GLN A 158 -33.54 -9.17 11.86
CA GLN A 158 -32.96 -10.22 11.03
C GLN A 158 -33.00 -11.60 11.69
N GLY A 159 -33.52 -11.73 12.91
CA GLY A 159 -33.52 -12.98 13.68
C GLY A 159 -32.11 -13.43 14.09
N LYS A 160 -31.17 -12.48 14.22
CA LYS A 160 -29.79 -12.76 14.61
C LYS A 160 -29.70 -12.87 16.13
N ASP A 161 -28.82 -13.75 16.62
CA ASP A 161 -28.46 -13.81 18.04
C ASP A 161 -27.58 -12.62 18.42
N VAL A 162 -28.20 -11.58 19.00
CA VAL A 162 -27.52 -10.35 19.41
C VAL A 162 -26.52 -10.62 20.54
N ALA A 163 -26.81 -11.54 21.45
CA ALA A 163 -25.92 -11.85 22.57
C ALA A 163 -24.64 -12.49 22.05
N GLN A 164 -24.76 -13.47 21.15
CA GLN A 164 -23.61 -14.11 20.50
C GLN A 164 -22.79 -13.10 19.69
N ILE A 165 -23.43 -12.21 18.92
CA ILE A 165 -22.73 -11.20 18.12
C ILE A 165 -21.97 -10.21 19.01
N LYS A 166 -22.55 -9.80 20.14
CA LYS A 166 -21.87 -8.93 21.11
C LYS A 166 -20.64 -9.61 21.70
N GLU A 167 -20.76 -10.90 22.03
CA GLU A 167 -19.63 -11.65 22.59
C GLU A 167 -18.51 -11.86 21.58
N GLN A 168 -18.84 -12.29 20.35
CA GLN A 168 -17.86 -12.40 19.26
C GLN A 168 -17.15 -11.06 18.98
N ARG A 169 -17.89 -9.94 19.08
CA ARG A 169 -17.30 -8.60 18.94
C ARG A 169 -16.35 -8.28 20.08
N ARG A 170 -16.72 -8.62 21.32
CA ARG A 170 -15.86 -8.44 22.51
C ARG A 170 -14.56 -9.24 22.37
N GLU A 171 -14.65 -10.51 22.02
CA GLU A 171 -13.48 -11.39 21.80
C GLU A 171 -12.54 -10.86 20.71
N ALA A 172 -13.10 -10.35 19.61
CA ALA A 172 -12.32 -9.78 18.51
C ALA A 172 -11.68 -8.41 18.82
N THR A 173 -12.15 -7.71 19.87
CA THR A 173 -11.75 -6.33 20.16
C THR A 173 -10.28 -6.24 20.56
N GLY A 174 -9.51 -5.47 19.80
CA GLY A 174 -8.11 -5.17 20.05
C GLY A 174 -7.14 -6.34 19.86
N VAL A 175 -7.58 -7.47 19.29
CA VAL A 175 -6.71 -8.64 19.09
C VAL A 175 -5.49 -8.29 18.24
N TYR A 176 -5.70 -7.55 17.15
CA TYR A 176 -4.62 -7.20 16.22
C TYR A 176 -3.77 -6.02 16.72
N TYR A 177 -4.35 -5.16 17.55
CA TYR A 177 -3.58 -4.19 18.32
C TYR A 177 -2.55 -4.91 19.22
N ARG A 178 -3.02 -5.86 20.05
CA ARG A 178 -2.15 -6.63 20.95
C ARG A 178 -1.10 -7.44 20.19
N GLN A 179 -1.49 -8.13 19.12
CA GLN A 179 -0.53 -8.86 18.26
C GLN A 179 0.53 -7.93 17.65
N THR A 180 0.17 -6.70 17.29
CA THR A 180 1.14 -5.73 16.76
C THR A 180 2.14 -5.31 17.84
N ILE A 181 1.68 -4.95 19.03
CA ILE A 181 2.55 -4.60 20.17
C ILE A 181 3.48 -5.76 20.51
N ASP A 182 2.95 -6.98 20.59
CA ASP A 182 3.75 -8.18 20.88
C ASP A 182 4.81 -8.42 19.80
N HIS A 183 4.46 -8.25 18.52
CA HIS A 183 5.40 -8.41 17.41
C HIS A 183 6.54 -7.40 17.46
N VAL A 184 6.21 -6.13 17.73
CA VAL A 184 7.21 -5.07 17.89
C VAL A 184 8.14 -5.39 19.05
N LYS A 185 7.60 -5.71 20.23
CA LYS A 185 8.42 -6.04 21.41
C LYS A 185 9.32 -7.26 21.20
N LYS A 186 8.80 -8.32 20.60
CA LYS A 186 9.58 -9.53 20.29
C LYS A 186 10.69 -9.23 19.27
N THR A 187 10.38 -8.48 18.22
CA THR A 187 11.37 -8.10 17.21
C THR A 187 12.48 -7.22 17.81
N LEU A 188 12.12 -6.25 18.65
CA LEU A 188 13.08 -5.38 19.33
C LEU A 188 13.96 -6.13 20.34
N ALA A 189 13.48 -7.23 20.91
CA ALA A 189 14.26 -8.08 21.81
C ALA A 189 15.26 -9.00 21.10
N SER A 190 15.13 -9.18 19.78
CA SER A 190 15.92 -10.12 18.97
C SER A 190 16.45 -9.48 17.68
N ILE A 191 16.80 -8.18 17.71
CA ILE A 191 17.24 -7.43 16.52
C ILE A 191 18.50 -8.05 15.89
N GLU A 192 19.43 -8.54 16.72
CA GLU A 192 20.69 -9.19 16.30
C GLU A 192 20.49 -10.41 15.41
N GLU A 193 19.33 -11.09 15.51
CA GLU A 193 18.98 -12.22 14.65
C GLU A 193 18.48 -11.78 13.26
N ILE A 194 18.11 -10.49 13.11
CA ILE A 194 17.39 -9.96 11.94
C ILE A 194 18.28 -9.00 11.16
N HIS A 195 19.00 -8.11 11.83
CA HIS A 195 19.74 -7.03 11.20
C HIS A 195 21.25 -7.15 11.45
N PRO A 196 22.08 -7.46 10.44
CA PRO A 196 23.51 -7.71 10.63
C PRO A 196 24.30 -6.48 11.09
N ALA A 197 23.86 -5.27 10.72
CA ALA A 197 24.47 -4.03 11.19
C ALA A 197 24.11 -3.63 12.64
N TYR A 198 23.26 -4.38 13.34
CA TYR A 198 22.89 -4.05 14.72
C TYR A 198 24.03 -4.33 15.70
N SER A 199 24.26 -3.40 16.61
CA SER A 199 25.18 -3.55 17.74
C SER A 199 24.44 -3.21 19.03
N ALA A 200 24.51 -4.10 20.03
CA ALA A 200 23.90 -3.87 21.34
C ALA A 200 24.46 -2.61 22.04
N ASP A 201 25.73 -2.26 21.79
CA ASP A 201 26.37 -1.06 22.35
C ASP A 201 25.81 0.23 21.75
N ALA A 202 25.46 0.21 20.45
CA ALA A 202 24.85 1.35 19.76
C ALA A 202 23.33 1.43 20.01
N GLY A 203 22.69 0.29 20.25
CA GLY A 203 21.26 0.17 20.49
C GLY A 203 20.43 0.50 19.24
N TYR A 204 19.16 0.85 19.48
CA TYR A 204 18.21 1.22 18.44
C TYR A 204 17.39 2.44 18.85
N GLU A 205 16.84 3.15 17.86
CA GLU A 205 15.82 4.18 18.04
C GLU A 205 14.53 3.75 17.36
N LEU A 206 13.43 3.72 18.13
CA LEU A 206 12.09 3.63 17.55
C LEU A 206 11.72 4.97 16.91
N ALA A 207 11.98 5.08 15.62
CA ALA A 207 12.04 6.33 14.87
C ALA A 207 10.70 6.78 14.28
N GLY A 208 9.68 5.91 14.27
CA GLY A 208 8.33 6.30 13.91
C GLY A 208 7.39 5.14 13.57
N LEU A 209 6.10 5.46 13.44
CA LEU A 209 5.05 4.51 13.08
C LEU A 209 4.21 5.04 11.91
N VAL A 210 3.89 4.18 10.96
CA VAL A 210 2.97 4.46 9.85
C VAL A 210 1.72 3.60 10.02
N TRP A 211 0.57 4.24 10.13
CA TRP A 211 -0.74 3.62 10.15
C TRP A 211 -1.41 3.75 8.79
N PHE A 212 -1.72 2.64 8.12
CA PHE A 212 -2.43 2.63 6.84
C PHE A 212 -3.59 1.64 6.83
N GLN A 213 -4.71 2.12 7.33
CA GLN A 213 -5.98 1.40 7.43
C GLN A 213 -7.15 2.33 7.18
N GLY A 214 -8.33 1.81 6.84
CA GLY A 214 -9.55 2.61 6.91
C GLY A 214 -10.71 2.09 6.08
N TRP A 215 -10.45 1.33 5.01
CA TRP A 215 -11.50 0.87 4.09
C TRP A 215 -12.65 0.16 4.80
N ASN A 216 -12.32 -0.71 5.77
CA ASN A 216 -13.35 -1.47 6.48
C ASN A 216 -14.22 -0.62 7.39
N ASP A 217 -13.66 0.42 8.01
CA ASP A 217 -14.44 1.39 8.79
C ASP A 217 -15.28 2.27 7.86
N MET A 218 -14.73 2.73 6.73
CA MET A 218 -15.46 3.53 5.74
C MET A 218 -16.74 2.82 5.27
N VAL A 219 -16.65 1.52 4.94
CA VAL A 219 -17.80 0.76 4.41
C VAL A 219 -18.74 0.18 5.48
N ASP A 220 -18.45 0.38 6.77
CA ASP A 220 -19.26 -0.15 7.88
C ASP A 220 -20.41 0.80 8.26
N SER A 221 -21.57 0.64 7.62
CA SER A 221 -22.80 1.37 7.99
C SER A 221 -23.40 0.96 9.33
N GLY A 222 -22.93 -0.14 9.95
CA GLY A 222 -23.39 -0.54 11.28
C GLY A 222 -22.76 0.33 12.35
N THR A 223 -21.45 0.52 12.26
CA THR A 223 -20.69 1.40 13.17
C THR A 223 -20.91 2.88 12.82
N TYR A 224 -21.00 3.21 11.53
CA TYR A 224 -21.12 4.59 11.05
C TYR A 224 -22.45 4.79 10.29
N PRO A 225 -23.60 4.85 11.00
CA PRO A 225 -24.92 4.96 10.37
C PRO A 225 -25.14 6.30 9.67
N LEU A 226 -24.44 7.36 10.12
CA LEU A 226 -24.49 8.70 9.55
C LEU A 226 -23.39 8.95 8.51
N ARG A 227 -22.73 7.90 8.00
CA ARG A 227 -21.70 8.04 6.97
C ARG A 227 -22.20 8.85 5.77
N GLY A 228 -21.33 9.71 5.24
CA GLY A 228 -21.68 10.63 4.16
C GLY A 228 -22.41 11.91 4.61
N GLN A 229 -22.62 12.10 5.92
CA GLN A 229 -23.02 13.37 6.53
C GLN A 229 -21.84 13.99 7.29
N PRO A 230 -21.82 15.33 7.50
CA PRO A 230 -20.81 15.97 8.33
C PRO A 230 -20.69 15.32 9.72
N GLY A 231 -19.48 14.97 10.14
CA GLY A 231 -19.24 14.30 11.42
C GLY A 231 -19.64 12.83 11.47
N GLY A 232 -20.12 12.22 10.37
CA GLY A 232 -20.57 10.82 10.33
C GLY A 232 -19.49 9.78 10.68
N TYR A 233 -18.23 10.20 10.73
CA TYR A 233 -17.07 9.39 11.10
C TYR A 233 -16.31 9.91 12.34
N ALA A 234 -16.90 10.81 13.15
CA ALA A 234 -16.24 11.36 14.33
C ALA A 234 -15.72 10.27 15.29
N ALA A 235 -16.47 9.17 15.44
CA ALA A 235 -16.03 8.01 16.24
C ALA A 235 -14.74 7.36 15.70
N TYR A 236 -14.46 7.42 14.40
CA TYR A 236 -13.18 6.96 13.85
C TYR A 236 -12.03 7.87 14.31
N SER A 237 -12.20 9.19 14.22
CA SER A 237 -11.21 10.17 14.67
C SER A 237 -10.87 9.97 16.14
N GLU A 238 -11.88 9.85 17.00
CA GLU A 238 -11.66 9.68 18.45
C GLU A 238 -10.91 8.38 18.75
N VAL A 239 -11.31 7.25 18.16
CA VAL A 239 -10.60 5.98 18.36
C VAL A 239 -9.17 6.02 17.81
N LEU A 240 -8.93 6.76 16.71
CA LEU A 240 -7.58 6.90 16.16
C LEU A 240 -6.66 7.73 17.07
N LYS A 241 -7.19 8.75 17.76
CA LYS A 241 -6.42 9.48 18.80
C LYS A 241 -5.99 8.55 19.94
N HIS A 242 -6.92 7.73 20.44
CA HIS A 242 -6.61 6.69 21.42
C HIS A 242 -5.55 5.71 20.90
N LEU A 243 -5.61 5.34 19.61
CA LEU A 243 -4.65 4.39 19.01
C LEU A 243 -3.24 4.97 19.03
N ILE A 244 -3.10 6.24 18.64
CA ILE A 244 -1.81 6.96 18.62
C ILE A 244 -1.24 7.03 20.05
N ALA A 245 -2.06 7.46 21.02
CA ALA A 245 -1.65 7.55 22.42
C ALA A 245 -1.25 6.19 23.01
N ASP A 246 -2.01 5.14 22.70
CA ASP A 246 -1.76 3.79 23.23
C ASP A 246 -0.50 3.16 22.62
N PHE A 247 -0.25 3.32 21.31
CA PHE A 247 1.02 2.88 20.71
C PHE A 247 2.22 3.58 21.35
N ARG A 248 2.15 4.90 21.55
CA ARG A 248 3.21 5.68 22.21
C ARG A 248 3.48 5.18 23.62
N ARG A 249 2.43 4.97 24.42
CA ARG A 249 2.52 4.44 25.78
C ARG A 249 3.08 3.02 25.81
N ASP A 250 2.49 2.10 25.05
CA ASP A 250 2.76 0.67 25.15
C ASP A 250 4.11 0.28 24.53
N LEU A 251 4.64 1.11 23.63
CA LEU A 251 6.01 1.02 23.09
C LEU A 251 7.03 1.87 23.85
N GLY A 252 6.61 2.61 24.89
CA GLY A 252 7.51 3.42 25.72
C GLY A 252 8.14 4.61 24.98
N SER A 253 7.49 5.14 23.95
CA SER A 253 7.97 6.26 23.13
C SER A 253 6.90 7.35 23.06
N PRO A 254 6.81 8.25 24.06
CA PRO A 254 5.74 9.25 24.18
C PRO A 254 5.70 10.25 23.02
N GLU A 255 6.84 10.52 22.40
CA GLU A 255 6.97 11.44 21.26
C GLU A 255 7.13 10.72 19.92
N LEU A 256 6.75 9.44 19.83
CA LEU A 256 6.92 8.66 18.61
C LEU A 256 6.26 9.37 17.41
N PRO A 257 7.02 9.72 16.36
CA PRO A 257 6.46 10.27 15.13
C PRO A 257 5.43 9.32 14.53
N PHE A 258 4.26 9.85 14.19
CA PHE A 258 3.13 9.04 13.72
C PHE A 258 2.60 9.56 12.39
N VAL A 259 2.66 8.73 11.36
CA VAL A 259 2.10 9.04 10.03
C VAL A 259 0.80 8.29 9.84
N VAL A 260 -0.28 9.02 9.58
CA VAL A 260 -1.58 8.47 9.19
C VAL A 260 -1.72 8.52 7.67
N GLY A 261 -1.75 7.36 7.03
CA GLY A 261 -2.10 7.23 5.62
C GLY A 261 -3.61 7.39 5.41
N VAL A 262 -4.03 8.58 4.99
CA VAL A 262 -5.43 8.89 4.67
C VAL A 262 -5.84 8.17 3.40
N LEU A 263 -6.97 7.46 3.43
CA LEU A 263 -7.45 6.60 2.34
C LEU A 263 -7.61 7.38 1.02
N GLY A 264 -6.92 6.93 -0.03
CA GLY A 264 -6.87 7.61 -1.33
C GLY A 264 -7.65 6.93 -2.46
N VAL A 265 -8.43 5.89 -2.17
CA VAL A 265 -9.13 5.11 -3.20
C VAL A 265 -10.06 6.01 -4.03
N GLY A 266 -9.96 5.92 -5.35
CA GLY A 266 -10.71 6.75 -6.30
C GLY A 266 -10.09 8.12 -6.57
N GLY A 267 -8.97 8.46 -5.92
CA GLY A 267 -8.30 9.75 -6.13
C GLY A 267 -9.01 10.93 -5.46
N PRO A 268 -8.56 12.16 -5.74
CA PRO A 268 -9.08 13.37 -5.12
C PRO A 268 -10.56 13.58 -5.45
N THR A 269 -11.39 13.91 -4.45
CA THR A 269 -12.86 13.96 -4.63
C THR A 269 -13.31 15.13 -5.51
N GLU A 270 -12.54 16.21 -5.57
CA GLU A 270 -12.75 17.37 -6.44
C GLU A 270 -12.64 17.01 -7.93
N LEU A 271 -12.08 15.85 -8.23
CA LEU A 271 -11.87 15.35 -9.58
C LEU A 271 -12.89 14.27 -9.99
N TYR A 272 -13.88 13.98 -9.15
CA TYR A 272 -14.84 12.90 -9.37
C TYR A 272 -15.75 13.15 -10.57
N GLY A 273 -15.81 12.13 -11.45
CA GLY A 273 -16.75 12.11 -12.56
C GLY A 273 -18.19 11.78 -12.14
N PRO A 274 -19.15 11.82 -13.07
CA PRO A 274 -20.57 11.54 -12.80
C PRO A 274 -20.84 10.19 -12.12
N SER A 275 -20.07 9.16 -12.46
CA SER A 275 -20.17 7.80 -11.88
C SER A 275 -19.76 7.74 -10.41
N GLN A 276 -18.95 8.69 -9.94
CA GLN A 276 -18.32 8.69 -8.63
C GLN A 276 -19.02 9.62 -7.63
N GLN A 277 -19.93 10.49 -8.09
CA GLN A 277 -20.60 11.49 -7.24
C GLN A 277 -21.33 10.89 -6.04
N ARG A 278 -21.86 9.67 -6.16
CA ARG A 278 -22.50 8.94 -5.05
C ARG A 278 -21.56 8.64 -3.88
N TYR A 279 -20.26 8.66 -4.09
CA TYR A 279 -19.23 8.36 -3.09
C TYR A 279 -18.61 9.61 -2.46
N LEU A 280 -18.84 10.79 -3.05
CA LEU A 280 -18.13 12.03 -2.72
C LEU A 280 -18.17 12.31 -1.21
N SER A 281 -19.37 12.37 -0.63
CA SER A 281 -19.51 12.73 0.78
C SER A 281 -18.96 11.66 1.74
N THR A 282 -19.07 10.39 1.35
CA THR A 282 -18.55 9.27 2.14
C THR A 282 -17.02 9.26 2.12
N HIS A 283 -16.41 9.39 0.95
CA HIS A 283 -14.95 9.40 0.81
C HIS A 283 -14.35 10.63 1.46
N GLN A 284 -14.86 11.84 1.17
CA GLN A 284 -14.30 13.06 1.76
C GLN A 284 -14.51 13.08 3.28
N GLY A 285 -15.72 12.81 3.77
CA GLY A 285 -15.99 12.80 5.20
C GLY A 285 -15.17 11.77 5.97
N PHE A 286 -14.85 10.62 5.35
CA PHE A 286 -13.96 9.64 5.98
C PHE A 286 -12.50 10.10 5.96
N ARG A 287 -12.02 10.67 4.85
CA ARG A 287 -10.66 11.23 4.74
C ARG A 287 -10.42 12.33 5.77
N ASP A 288 -11.39 13.22 5.95
CA ASP A 288 -11.35 14.28 6.96
C ASP A 288 -11.23 13.67 8.37
N ALA A 289 -12.02 12.64 8.67
CA ALA A 289 -11.96 11.94 9.96
C ALA A 289 -10.63 11.23 10.21
N MET A 290 -10.01 10.65 9.17
CA MET A 290 -8.68 10.06 9.26
C MET A 290 -7.59 11.12 9.48
N ALA A 291 -7.71 12.29 8.85
CA ALA A 291 -6.72 13.35 8.95
C ALA A 291 -6.81 14.15 10.26
N ALA A 292 -7.98 14.17 10.91
CA ALA A 292 -8.26 14.98 12.09
C ALA A 292 -7.21 14.89 13.22
N PRO A 293 -6.65 13.71 13.58
CA PRO A 293 -5.63 13.64 14.64
C PRO A 293 -4.35 14.42 14.34
N ALA A 294 -4.00 14.65 13.06
CA ALA A 294 -2.83 15.44 12.69
C ALA A 294 -3.03 16.96 12.87
N SER A 295 -4.26 17.39 13.15
CA SER A 295 -4.61 18.79 13.45
C SER A 295 -5.04 18.98 14.90
N ASP A 296 -4.96 17.93 15.72
CA ASP A 296 -5.29 17.99 17.14
C ASP A 296 -4.12 18.62 17.92
N PRO A 297 -4.33 19.75 18.63
CA PRO A 297 -3.26 20.41 19.36
C PRO A 297 -2.69 19.56 20.52
N ASP A 298 -3.44 18.56 21.00
CA ASP A 298 -3.00 17.65 22.06
C ASP A 298 -2.18 16.46 21.52
N LEU A 299 -2.07 16.32 20.19
CA LEU A 299 -1.26 15.29 19.52
C LEU A 299 -0.14 15.93 18.70
N ASP A 300 1.02 16.07 19.33
CA ASP A 300 2.25 16.48 18.67
C ASP A 300 2.78 15.40 17.71
N LYS A 301 3.68 15.76 16.78
CA LYS A 301 4.41 14.82 15.91
C LYS A 301 3.52 13.82 15.14
N VAL A 302 2.31 14.22 14.76
CA VAL A 302 1.40 13.45 13.90
C VAL A 302 1.30 14.13 12.54
N ALA A 303 1.40 13.37 11.45
CA ALA A 303 1.19 13.86 10.09
C ALA A 303 0.15 13.02 9.34
N ALA A 304 -0.72 13.69 8.60
CA ALA A 304 -1.63 13.05 7.67
C ALA A 304 -1.04 13.05 6.25
N VAL A 305 -0.96 11.87 5.62
CA VAL A 305 -0.55 11.72 4.22
C VAL A 305 -1.77 11.40 3.37
N LEU A 306 -2.15 12.36 2.52
CA LEU A 306 -3.28 12.25 1.60
C LEU A 306 -2.91 11.35 0.41
N THR A 307 -3.14 10.04 0.54
CA THR A 307 -2.74 9.05 -0.49
C THR A 307 -3.57 9.15 -1.77
N GLU A 308 -4.65 9.93 -1.78
CA GLU A 308 -5.41 10.29 -2.98
C GLU A 308 -4.54 10.99 -4.03
N LYS A 309 -3.49 11.70 -3.60
CA LYS A 309 -2.53 12.38 -4.47
C LYS A 309 -1.64 11.42 -5.26
N CYS A 310 -1.58 10.15 -4.84
CA CYS A 310 -0.87 9.10 -5.55
C CYS A 310 -1.75 8.34 -6.55
N TRP A 311 -3.03 8.69 -6.67
CA TRP A 311 -3.96 7.97 -7.54
C TRP A 311 -3.62 8.19 -9.02
N ASP A 312 -3.45 7.10 -9.76
CA ASP A 312 -3.19 7.18 -11.20
C ASP A 312 -4.51 7.32 -11.96
N ARG A 313 -4.88 8.58 -12.24
CA ARG A 313 -6.13 8.91 -12.92
C ARG A 313 -6.21 8.35 -14.33
N LYS A 314 -5.12 8.41 -15.10
CA LYS A 314 -5.11 7.90 -16.48
C LYS A 314 -5.35 6.39 -16.48
N LEU A 315 -4.73 5.67 -15.56
CA LEU A 315 -4.96 4.24 -15.41
C LEU A 315 -6.41 3.94 -14.98
N ASP A 316 -6.96 4.70 -14.03
CA ASP A 316 -8.33 4.53 -13.54
C ASP A 316 -9.38 4.77 -14.65
N GLU A 317 -9.22 5.83 -15.45
CA GLU A 317 -10.08 6.12 -16.61
C GLU A 317 -10.07 4.95 -17.62
N LEU A 318 -8.90 4.38 -17.88
CA LEU A 318 -8.78 3.21 -18.75
C LEU A 318 -9.44 1.97 -18.14
N VAL A 319 -9.36 1.79 -16.81
CA VAL A 319 -10.03 0.68 -16.11
C VAL A 319 -11.55 0.83 -16.20
N GLU A 320 -12.09 2.03 -16.02
CA GLU A 320 -13.52 2.31 -16.19
C GLU A 320 -13.97 2.02 -17.63
N LEU A 321 -13.23 2.51 -18.63
CA LEU A 321 -13.50 2.25 -20.05
C LEU A 321 -13.48 0.73 -20.32
N SER A 322 -12.45 0.04 -19.86
CA SER A 322 -12.31 -1.42 -20.01
C SER A 322 -13.45 -2.19 -19.35
N GLY A 323 -13.94 -1.71 -18.21
CA GLY A 323 -15.10 -2.27 -17.52
C GLY A 323 -16.38 -2.12 -18.34
N ARG A 324 -16.61 -0.93 -18.93
CA ARG A 324 -17.77 -0.65 -19.79
C ARG A 324 -17.74 -1.52 -21.06
N VAL A 325 -16.60 -1.57 -21.75
CA VAL A 325 -16.40 -2.42 -22.95
C VAL A 325 -16.62 -3.89 -22.62
N ARG A 326 -16.07 -4.39 -21.51
CA ARG A 326 -16.31 -5.77 -21.05
C ARG A 326 -17.79 -6.05 -20.78
N GLY A 327 -18.52 -5.06 -20.24
CA GLY A 327 -19.96 -5.15 -20.01
C GLY A 327 -20.75 -5.27 -21.31
N GLU A 328 -20.41 -4.48 -22.32
CA GLU A 328 -21.02 -4.53 -23.66
C GLU A 328 -20.68 -5.84 -24.39
N ALA A 329 -19.40 -6.24 -24.42
CA ALA A 329 -18.94 -7.49 -25.00
C ALA A 329 -19.64 -8.70 -24.35
N ARG A 330 -19.87 -8.68 -23.03
CA ARG A 330 -20.62 -9.72 -22.32
C ARG A 330 -22.08 -9.80 -22.74
N LYS A 331 -22.74 -8.65 -23.03
CA LYS A 331 -24.12 -8.64 -23.54
C LYS A 331 -24.16 -9.24 -24.94
N LEU A 332 -23.24 -8.85 -25.82
CA LEU A 332 -23.13 -9.39 -27.18
C LEU A 332 -22.85 -10.90 -27.20
N ALA A 333 -21.93 -11.39 -26.36
CA ALA A 333 -21.61 -12.81 -26.27
C ALA A 333 -22.75 -13.70 -25.74
N ARG A 334 -23.76 -13.09 -25.13
CA ARG A 334 -24.96 -13.77 -24.58
C ARG A 334 -26.21 -13.53 -25.42
N ALA A 335 -26.11 -12.72 -26.48
CA ALA A 335 -27.23 -12.50 -27.37
C ALA A 335 -27.55 -13.78 -28.15
N GLU A 336 -28.82 -14.01 -28.41
CA GLU A 336 -29.28 -15.09 -29.29
C GLU A 336 -28.88 -14.80 -30.74
N ASP A 337 -28.88 -13.53 -31.13
CA ASP A 337 -28.38 -13.06 -32.42
C ASP A 337 -26.86 -12.84 -32.39
N LEU A 338 -26.14 -13.73 -33.08
CA LEU A 338 -24.68 -13.67 -33.22
C LEU A 338 -24.21 -12.71 -34.32
N GLN A 339 -25.11 -12.17 -35.13
CA GLN A 339 -24.75 -11.23 -36.21
C GLN A 339 -24.09 -9.97 -35.65
N SER A 340 -24.54 -9.50 -34.49
CA SER A 340 -23.94 -8.36 -33.81
C SER A 340 -22.47 -8.62 -33.41
N ALA A 341 -22.13 -9.86 -33.05
CA ALA A 341 -20.76 -10.25 -32.75
C ALA A 341 -19.89 -10.38 -34.02
N VAL A 342 -20.47 -10.89 -35.12
CA VAL A 342 -19.83 -10.90 -36.45
C VAL A 342 -19.45 -9.48 -36.87
N ASN A 343 -20.37 -8.52 -36.71
CA ASN A 343 -20.12 -7.13 -37.09
C ASN A 343 -18.98 -6.46 -36.30
N VAL A 344 -18.66 -6.96 -35.10
CA VAL A 344 -17.54 -6.47 -34.29
C VAL A 344 -16.23 -7.14 -34.67
N LEU A 345 -16.24 -8.46 -34.87
CA LEU A 345 -15.02 -9.26 -35.08
C LEU A 345 -14.58 -9.36 -36.54
N PHE A 346 -15.54 -9.36 -37.46
CA PHE A 346 -15.36 -9.82 -38.84
C PHE A 346 -16.03 -8.87 -39.85
N LYS A 347 -16.10 -7.57 -39.53
CA LYS A 347 -16.77 -6.55 -40.35
C LYS A 347 -16.32 -6.53 -41.82
N GLU A 348 -15.08 -6.96 -42.09
CA GLU A 348 -14.45 -6.98 -43.42
C GLU A 348 -14.37 -8.40 -44.03
N GLU A 349 -14.92 -9.42 -43.38
CA GLU A 349 -14.89 -10.80 -43.89
C GLU A 349 -15.91 -10.94 -45.03
N GLY A 350 -15.43 -11.20 -46.25
CA GLY A 350 -16.25 -11.23 -47.47
C GLY A 350 -17.23 -12.40 -47.57
N ASN A 351 -17.24 -13.32 -46.59
CA ASN A 351 -18.15 -14.47 -46.52
C ASN A 351 -18.85 -14.51 -45.15
N ALA A 352 -20.14 -14.18 -45.14
CA ALA A 352 -20.96 -14.09 -43.93
C ALA A 352 -21.13 -15.43 -43.21
N ASP A 353 -21.23 -16.54 -43.94
CA ASP A 353 -21.41 -17.89 -43.36
C ASP A 353 -20.16 -18.36 -42.63
N GLN A 354 -18.99 -18.04 -43.18
CA GLN A 354 -17.70 -18.33 -42.56
C GLN A 354 -17.51 -17.51 -41.27
N ALA A 355 -17.84 -16.22 -41.30
CA ALA A 355 -17.76 -15.35 -40.13
C ALA A 355 -18.69 -15.82 -39.01
N LEU A 356 -19.91 -16.23 -39.34
CA LEU A 356 -20.88 -16.76 -38.38
C LEU A 356 -20.39 -18.07 -37.75
N THR A 357 -19.80 -18.96 -38.56
CA THR A 357 -19.22 -20.22 -38.09
C THR A 357 -18.11 -19.96 -37.05
N ARG A 358 -17.20 -19.02 -37.34
CA ARG A 358 -16.10 -18.66 -36.43
C ARG A 358 -16.62 -18.04 -35.13
N VAL A 359 -17.66 -17.20 -35.19
CA VAL A 359 -18.30 -16.66 -33.98
C VAL A 359 -18.93 -17.78 -33.15
N ALA A 360 -19.62 -18.73 -33.78
CA ALA A 360 -20.22 -19.87 -33.09
C ALA A 360 -19.16 -20.77 -32.43
N GLU A 361 -18.01 -21.00 -33.08
CA GLU A 361 -16.88 -21.73 -32.50
C GLU A 361 -16.30 -21.00 -31.27
N LEU A 362 -16.11 -19.68 -31.36
CA LEU A 362 -15.68 -18.87 -30.22
C LEU A 362 -16.69 -18.90 -29.07
N GLN A 363 -17.99 -18.97 -29.38
CA GLN A 363 -19.04 -19.07 -28.37
C GLN A 363 -18.99 -20.44 -27.67
N ALA A 364 -18.89 -21.52 -28.46
CA ALA A 364 -18.80 -22.89 -27.95
C ALA A 364 -17.56 -23.10 -27.07
N SER A 365 -16.43 -22.46 -27.41
CA SER A 365 -15.19 -22.49 -26.63
C SER A 365 -15.15 -21.51 -25.46
N LYS A 366 -16.23 -20.73 -25.23
CA LYS A 366 -16.33 -19.67 -24.21
C LYS A 366 -15.30 -18.54 -24.39
N GLN A 367 -14.76 -18.37 -25.58
CA GLN A 367 -13.78 -17.33 -25.93
C GLN A 367 -14.42 -16.07 -26.55
N LEU A 368 -15.68 -16.15 -26.98
CA LEU A 368 -16.36 -15.05 -27.68
C LEU A 368 -16.34 -13.72 -26.92
N GLN A 369 -16.63 -13.73 -25.62
CA GLN A 369 -16.59 -12.51 -24.80
C GLN A 369 -15.19 -11.87 -24.80
N LYS A 370 -14.14 -12.68 -24.68
CA LYS A 370 -12.75 -12.20 -24.69
C LYS A 370 -12.41 -11.59 -26.05
N ALA A 371 -12.68 -12.31 -27.14
CA ALA A 371 -12.43 -11.83 -28.49
C ALA A 371 -13.14 -10.49 -28.77
N LEU A 372 -14.41 -10.37 -28.38
CA LEU A 372 -15.18 -9.13 -28.50
C LEU A 372 -14.57 -8.01 -27.68
N THR A 373 -14.18 -8.29 -26.42
CA THR A 373 -13.53 -7.31 -25.56
C THR A 373 -12.23 -6.80 -26.20
N ASP A 374 -11.37 -7.70 -26.68
CA ASP A 374 -10.09 -7.35 -27.28
C ASP A 374 -10.28 -6.50 -28.55
N ALA A 375 -11.22 -6.89 -29.43
CA ALA A 375 -11.51 -6.14 -30.66
C ALA A 375 -12.09 -4.75 -30.38
N MET A 376 -13.02 -4.64 -29.41
CA MET A 376 -13.61 -3.36 -29.03
C MET A 376 -12.58 -2.42 -28.39
N LEU A 377 -11.76 -2.94 -27.48
CA LEU A 377 -10.64 -2.17 -26.91
C LEU A 377 -9.62 -1.79 -27.97
N ALA A 378 -9.37 -2.65 -28.97
CA ALA A 378 -8.44 -2.34 -30.03
C ALA A 378 -8.87 -1.15 -30.89
N LYS A 379 -10.19 -0.91 -30.96
CA LYS A 379 -10.80 0.22 -31.66
C LYS A 379 -10.87 1.49 -30.81
N GLU A 380 -11.11 1.37 -29.51
CA GLU A 380 -11.25 2.53 -28.60
C GLU A 380 -9.92 3.04 -28.04
N LEU A 381 -8.89 2.17 -27.95
CA LEU A 381 -7.62 2.48 -27.29
C LEU A 381 -6.42 2.36 -28.20
N SER A 382 -5.46 3.26 -28.03
CA SER A 382 -4.12 3.14 -28.61
C SER A 382 -3.37 1.90 -28.09
N GLU A 383 -2.35 1.47 -28.81
CA GLU A 383 -1.45 0.38 -28.34
C GLU A 383 -0.82 0.69 -26.99
N SER A 384 -0.37 1.94 -26.78
CA SER A 384 0.20 2.38 -25.51
C SER A 384 -0.79 2.32 -24.35
N GLU A 385 -2.05 2.67 -24.57
CA GLU A 385 -3.09 2.60 -23.53
C GLU A 385 -3.49 1.16 -23.21
N ARG A 386 -3.57 0.29 -24.22
CA ARG A 386 -3.76 -1.15 -24.00
C ARG A 386 -2.60 -1.73 -23.20
N LYS A 387 -1.36 -1.32 -23.52
CA LYS A 387 -0.18 -1.76 -22.77
C LYS A 387 -0.21 -1.28 -21.32
N LEU A 388 -0.58 -0.01 -21.10
CA LEU A 388 -0.76 0.56 -19.78
C LEU A 388 -1.80 -0.22 -18.95
N LEU A 389 -2.94 -0.58 -19.53
CA LEU A 389 -3.94 -1.41 -18.85
C LEU A 389 -3.40 -2.78 -18.45
N GLU A 390 -2.67 -3.43 -19.36
CA GLU A 390 -2.09 -4.75 -19.14
C GLU A 390 -1.11 -4.73 -17.96
N ILE A 391 -0.20 -3.75 -17.93
CA ILE A 391 0.91 -3.72 -16.97
C ILE A 391 0.64 -2.83 -15.76
N GLY A 392 -0.37 -1.97 -15.77
CA GLY A 392 -0.66 -1.04 -14.68
C GLY A 392 -1.59 -1.61 -13.61
N VAL A 393 -2.38 -2.64 -13.94
CA VAL A 393 -3.46 -3.15 -13.07
C VAL A 393 -3.24 -4.60 -12.71
N SER A 394 -3.32 -4.93 -11.42
CA SER A 394 -3.35 -6.31 -10.92
C SER A 394 -4.44 -6.57 -9.88
N ASN A 395 -5.25 -5.58 -9.51
CA ASN A 395 -6.32 -5.72 -8.53
C ASN A 395 -7.43 -4.68 -8.74
N GLY A 396 -8.49 -4.72 -7.92
CA GLY A 396 -9.56 -3.72 -7.93
C GLY A 396 -9.15 -2.39 -7.29
N GLY A 397 -9.96 -1.35 -7.49
CA GLY A 397 -9.71 0.00 -6.97
C GLY A 397 -9.57 0.08 -5.45
N TYR A 398 -10.28 -0.77 -4.69
CA TYR A 398 -10.15 -0.87 -3.23
C TYR A 398 -8.74 -1.28 -2.75
N HIS A 399 -7.92 -1.83 -3.65
CA HIS A 399 -6.51 -2.15 -3.46
C HIS A 399 -5.58 -1.29 -4.33
N TYR A 400 -5.96 -0.03 -4.59
CA TYR A 400 -5.19 0.90 -5.44
C TYR A 400 -4.83 0.30 -6.80
N LEU A 401 -5.80 -0.39 -7.42
CA LEU A 401 -5.68 -1.06 -8.71
C LEU A 401 -4.63 -2.19 -8.75
N GLY A 402 -4.00 -2.53 -7.61
CA GLY A 402 -2.79 -3.36 -7.60
C GLY A 402 -1.62 -2.70 -8.36
N SER A 403 -1.61 -1.37 -8.45
CA SER A 403 -0.60 -0.63 -9.18
C SER A 403 0.63 -0.38 -8.30
N SER A 404 1.78 -0.91 -8.72
CA SER A 404 3.06 -0.62 -8.05
C SER A 404 3.39 0.86 -8.12
N LYS A 405 3.05 1.57 -9.21
CA LYS A 405 3.25 3.02 -9.32
C LYS A 405 2.54 3.81 -8.23
N ILE A 406 1.27 3.47 -7.95
CA ILE A 406 0.51 4.10 -6.86
C ILE A 406 1.14 3.73 -5.52
N MET A 407 1.45 2.45 -5.31
CA MET A 407 1.96 1.96 -4.03
C MET A 407 3.34 2.53 -3.68
N THR A 408 4.24 2.68 -4.66
CA THR A 408 5.54 3.31 -4.47
C THR A 408 5.42 4.80 -4.19
N CYS A 409 4.48 5.51 -4.84
CA CYS A 409 4.19 6.90 -4.50
C CYS A 409 3.72 7.03 -3.05
N ILE A 410 2.87 6.12 -2.58
CA ILE A 410 2.38 6.09 -1.20
C ILE A 410 3.55 5.85 -0.23
N GLY A 411 4.37 4.83 -0.45
CA GLY A 411 5.54 4.53 0.38
C GLY A 411 6.52 5.71 0.46
N LYS A 412 6.81 6.35 -0.68
CA LYS A 412 7.63 7.57 -0.73
C LYS A 412 7.01 8.71 0.09
N SER A 413 5.69 8.91 -0.03
CA SER A 413 4.99 9.99 0.69
C SER A 413 4.97 9.76 2.21
N PHE A 414 4.85 8.50 2.65
CA PHE A 414 5.01 8.14 4.06
C PHE A 414 6.43 8.42 4.55
N ALA A 415 7.45 8.06 3.78
CA ALA A 415 8.84 8.32 4.14
C ALA A 415 9.14 9.82 4.22
N ASP A 416 8.72 10.61 3.22
CA ASP A 416 8.94 12.05 3.23
C ASP A 416 8.21 12.76 4.40
N ALA A 417 7.01 12.29 4.78
CA ALA A 417 6.30 12.81 5.95
C ALA A 417 6.98 12.39 7.26
N MET A 418 7.38 11.13 7.36
CA MET A 418 8.10 10.60 8.53
C MET A 418 9.42 11.34 8.75
N TRP A 419 10.17 11.56 7.68
CA TRP A 419 11.43 12.30 7.72
C TRP A 419 11.23 13.72 8.25
N LYS A 420 10.19 14.43 7.80
CA LYS A 420 9.86 15.79 8.27
C LYS A 420 9.50 15.84 9.74
N LEU A 421 8.78 14.86 10.27
CA LEU A 421 8.43 14.80 11.69
C LEU A 421 9.63 14.57 12.62
N ARG A 422 10.75 14.08 12.06
CA ARG A 422 11.99 13.79 12.79
C ARG A 422 13.00 14.93 12.78
N GLN A 423 12.84 15.90 11.86
CA GLN A 423 13.64 17.13 11.87
C GLN A 423 13.09 18.08 12.92
#